data_AF-A0A9D7D860-F1
#
_entry.id   AF-A0A9D7D860-F1
#
_cell.length_a   1.000
_cell.length_b   1.000
_cell.length_c   1.000
_cell.angle_alpha   90.00
_cell.angle_beta   90.00
_cell.angle_gamma   90.00
#
_symmetry.space_group_name_H-M   'P 1'
#
loop_
_entity.id
_entity.type
_entity.pdbx_description
1 polymer ?
#
loop_
_entity_poly.entity_id
_entity_poly.type
_entity_poly.pdbx_seq_one_letter_code
_entity_poly.pdbx_strand_id
1 'polypeptide(L)'
;MRKAKVGDFEVVLVSPSDDVSKGSAPIPPDQKVFSHDYNLSLEFFAQSLFGEKYHKSVDRHDMGFWKKFYVATFEVLQASVFSSIGSVDRAHRRDIEEHIERSLKWIREAETKDKIHGALVVSLFKLTFLLLGRLPYAEKGKRRDLATFRTLTYSQTDEQLSWLLQGFVQRNAVEHGFQDVFDADYAFLLWTKENKRQRSDRTAYVEWVRTQFPETYALFR
;
A
#
# COMPACT_ATOMS: atom_id res chain seq x y z
N MET A 1 -24.27 -28.86 -8.55
CA MET A 1 -24.43 -27.99 -9.73
C MET A 1 -25.58 -27.00 -9.51
N ARG A 2 -25.30 -25.71 -9.35
CA ARG A 2 -26.33 -24.66 -9.25
C ARG A 2 -26.27 -23.81 -10.52
N LYS A 3 -27.42 -23.60 -11.17
CA LYS A 3 -27.51 -22.78 -12.39
C LYS A 3 -28.20 -21.45 -12.08
N ALA A 4 -27.67 -20.37 -12.64
CA ALA A 4 -28.26 -19.04 -12.57
C ALA A 4 -28.28 -18.42 -13.97
N LYS A 5 -29.41 -17.81 -14.36
CA LYS A 5 -29.55 -17.14 -15.65
C LYS A 5 -29.24 -15.66 -15.48
N VAL A 6 -28.30 -15.12 -16.26
CA VAL A 6 -27.95 -13.69 -16.26
C VAL A 6 -27.97 -13.21 -17.71
N GLY A 7 -29.01 -12.44 -18.06
CA GLY A 7 -29.29 -12.06 -19.45
C GLY A 7 -29.60 -13.29 -20.32
N ASP A 8 -29.04 -13.33 -21.53
CA ASP A 8 -29.19 -14.46 -22.46
C ASP A 8 -28.30 -15.66 -22.11
N PHE A 9 -27.48 -15.56 -21.06
CA PHE A 9 -26.49 -16.59 -20.70
C PHE A 9 -26.92 -17.42 -19.50
N GLU A 10 -26.75 -18.74 -19.60
CA GLU A 10 -26.92 -19.68 -18.49
C GLU A 10 -25.56 -19.92 -17.82
N VAL A 11 -25.41 -19.43 -16.59
CA VAL A 11 -24.18 -19.56 -15.79
C VAL A 11 -24.32 -20.79 -14.89
N VAL A 12 -23.36 -21.69 -14.98
CA VAL A 12 -23.28 -22.90 -14.16
C VAL A 12 -22.14 -22.74 -13.15
N LEU A 13 -22.48 -22.83 -11.86
CA LEU A 13 -21.49 -22.85 -10.78
C LEU A 13 -21.14 -24.31 -10.43
N VAL A 14 -19.86 -24.66 -10.60
CA VAL A 14 -19.26 -25.95 -10.26
C VAL A 14 -18.31 -25.75 -9.07
N SER A 15 -18.40 -26.61 -8.06
CA SER A 15 -17.56 -26.54 -6.87
C SER A 15 -16.22 -27.26 -7.13
N PRO A 16 -15.10 -26.83 -6.50
CA PRO A 16 -13.77 -27.40 -6.78
C PRO A 16 -13.60 -28.87 -6.38
N SER A 17 -14.50 -29.40 -5.56
CA SER A 17 -14.52 -30.81 -5.13
C SER A 17 -15.14 -31.77 -6.15
N ASP A 18 -15.75 -31.24 -7.22
CA ASP A 18 -16.36 -32.07 -8.26
C ASP A 18 -15.27 -32.41 -9.27
N ASP A 19 -14.67 -33.59 -9.08
CA ASP A 19 -13.63 -34.19 -9.93
C ASP A 19 -14.13 -34.31 -11.38
N VAL A 20 -13.76 -33.35 -12.23
CA VAL A 20 -14.14 -33.26 -13.66
C VAL A 20 -13.56 -34.42 -14.47
N SER A 21 -12.71 -35.26 -13.87
CA SER A 21 -12.09 -36.42 -14.52
C SER A 21 -13.04 -37.61 -14.75
N LYS A 22 -14.28 -37.59 -14.23
CA LYS A 22 -15.25 -38.68 -14.43
C LYS A 22 -16.58 -38.19 -15.02
N GLY A 23 -16.60 -38.07 -16.36
CA GLY A 23 -17.79 -38.35 -17.16
C GLY A 23 -18.90 -37.29 -17.21
N SER A 24 -18.60 -36.01 -17.07
CA SER A 24 -19.57 -34.95 -17.38
C SER A 24 -19.60 -34.65 -18.89
N ALA A 25 -20.81 -34.53 -19.44
CA ALA A 25 -21.07 -34.30 -20.86
C ALA A 25 -20.30 -33.07 -21.41
N PRO A 26 -19.89 -33.07 -22.69
CA PRO A 26 -19.16 -31.97 -23.29
C PRO A 26 -19.96 -30.67 -23.16
N ILE A 27 -19.29 -29.64 -22.63
CA ILE A 27 -19.85 -28.31 -22.42
C ILE A 27 -20.11 -27.66 -23.79
N PRO A 28 -21.30 -27.08 -24.04
CA PRO A 28 -21.62 -26.41 -25.30
C PRO A 28 -20.63 -25.26 -25.60
N PRO A 29 -20.30 -25.01 -26.88
CA PRO A 29 -19.27 -24.03 -27.30
C PRO A 29 -19.58 -22.58 -26.90
N ASP A 30 -20.81 -22.30 -26.50
CA ASP A 30 -21.38 -21.00 -26.15
C ASP A 30 -21.40 -20.73 -24.62
N GLN A 31 -20.89 -21.65 -23.80
CA GLN A 31 -20.66 -21.42 -22.37
C GLN A 31 -19.23 -20.94 -22.08
N LYS A 32 -19.08 -19.68 -21.63
CA LYS A 32 -17.84 -19.19 -21.02
C LYS A 32 -17.64 -19.86 -19.66
N VAL A 33 -16.77 -20.87 -19.61
CA VAL A 33 -16.27 -21.42 -18.35
C VAL A 33 -15.24 -20.44 -17.78
N PHE A 34 -15.61 -19.71 -16.73
CA PHE A 34 -14.64 -19.00 -15.92
C PHE A 34 -14.01 -20.00 -14.96
N SER A 35 -12.85 -20.56 -15.27
CA SER A 35 -12.06 -21.27 -14.26
C SER A 35 -11.61 -20.21 -13.24
N HIS A 36 -12.19 -20.26 -12.04
CA HIS A 36 -11.70 -19.48 -10.92
C HIS A 36 -10.48 -20.19 -10.33
N ASP A 37 -9.40 -20.29 -11.12
CA ASP A 37 -8.07 -20.66 -10.64
C ASP A 37 -7.38 -19.47 -9.96
N TYR A 38 -8.15 -18.56 -9.35
CA TYR A 38 -7.62 -17.61 -8.37
C TYR A 38 -7.43 -18.32 -7.04
N ASN A 39 -6.63 -19.39 -7.03
CA ASN A 39 -5.93 -19.75 -5.81
C ASN A 39 -4.98 -18.58 -5.55
N LEU A 40 -5.38 -17.69 -4.64
CA LEU A 40 -4.55 -16.65 -4.05
C LEU A 40 -3.38 -17.34 -3.33
N SER A 41 -2.43 -17.87 -4.08
CA SER A 41 -1.30 -18.57 -3.50
C SER A 41 -0.36 -17.55 -2.85
N LEU A 42 0.51 -18.03 -1.95
CA LEU A 42 1.53 -17.18 -1.33
C LEU A 42 2.42 -16.53 -2.39
N GLU A 43 2.63 -17.18 -3.52
CA GLU A 43 3.39 -16.70 -4.66
C GLU A 43 2.69 -15.50 -5.31
N PHE A 44 1.38 -15.59 -5.56
CA PHE A 44 0.60 -14.52 -6.19
C PHE A 44 0.51 -13.26 -5.30
N PHE A 45 0.40 -13.47 -3.99
CA PHE A 45 0.40 -12.36 -3.04
C PHE A 45 1.76 -11.65 -3.00
N ALA A 46 2.88 -12.39 -3.02
CA ALA A 46 4.22 -11.81 -3.09
C ALA A 46 4.46 -11.05 -4.41
N GLN A 47 4.01 -11.61 -5.53
CA GLN A 47 4.06 -10.94 -6.84
C GLN A 47 3.26 -9.63 -6.84
N SER A 48 2.10 -9.61 -6.20
CA SER A 48 1.25 -8.41 -6.09
C SER A 48 1.91 -7.30 -5.27
N LEU A 49 2.67 -7.65 -4.23
CA LEU A 49 3.34 -6.68 -3.36
C LEU A 49 4.63 -6.10 -3.94
N PHE A 50 5.42 -6.92 -4.63
CA PHE A 50 6.80 -6.57 -5.01
C PHE A 50 7.06 -6.57 -6.52
N GLY A 51 6.03 -6.87 -7.33
CA GLY A 51 6.08 -6.88 -8.79
C GLY A 51 6.92 -8.02 -9.37
N GLU A 52 7.22 -7.91 -10.67
CA GLU A 52 7.91 -8.96 -11.45
C GLU A 52 9.34 -9.26 -10.97
N LYS A 53 9.96 -8.37 -10.17
CA LYS A 53 11.29 -8.65 -9.57
C LYS A 53 11.29 -9.89 -8.68
N TYR A 54 10.12 -10.32 -8.19
CA TYR A 54 9.95 -11.52 -7.37
C TYR A 54 9.60 -12.78 -8.18
N HIS A 55 9.51 -12.71 -9.52
CA HIS A 55 9.13 -13.81 -10.40
C HIS A 55 10.12 -15.00 -10.37
N LYS A 56 11.34 -14.79 -9.83
CA LYS A 56 12.34 -15.87 -9.59
C LYS A 56 12.03 -16.73 -8.34
N SER A 57 10.97 -16.43 -7.61
CA SER A 57 10.49 -17.22 -6.45
C SER A 57 9.24 -18.06 -6.74
N VAL A 58 8.68 -17.92 -7.95
CA VAL A 58 7.65 -18.81 -8.49
C VAL A 58 8.24 -20.23 -8.47
N ASP A 59 7.48 -21.20 -7.95
CA ASP A 59 7.88 -22.60 -7.71
C ASP A 59 8.74 -22.89 -6.45
N ARG A 60 8.91 -21.93 -5.54
CA ARG A 60 9.49 -22.23 -4.22
C ARG A 60 8.49 -23.02 -3.37
N HIS A 61 8.69 -24.33 -3.25
CA HIS A 61 7.88 -25.17 -2.35
C HIS A 61 8.32 -25.11 -0.88
N ASP A 62 9.52 -24.58 -0.61
CA ASP A 62 10.06 -24.49 0.75
C ASP A 62 9.22 -23.55 1.64
N MET A 63 8.57 -24.14 2.63
CA MET A 63 7.80 -23.42 3.63
C MET A 63 8.67 -22.53 4.51
N GLY A 64 9.91 -22.94 4.80
CA GLY A 64 10.84 -22.16 5.62
C GLY A 64 11.17 -20.81 4.98
N PHE A 65 11.36 -20.81 3.66
CA PHE A 65 11.48 -19.61 2.86
C PHE A 65 10.26 -18.67 3.01
N TRP A 66 9.04 -19.18 2.78
CA TRP A 66 7.83 -18.34 2.85
C TRP A 66 7.57 -17.78 4.24
N LYS A 67 7.79 -18.58 5.30
CA LYS A 67 7.67 -18.10 6.68
C LYS A 67 8.67 -16.97 6.94
N LYS A 68 9.95 -17.14 6.59
CA LYS A 68 10.96 -16.09 6.76
C LYS A 68 10.61 -14.82 5.99
N PHE A 69 10.15 -14.97 4.74
CA PHE A 69 9.77 -13.86 3.87
C PHE A 69 8.61 -13.03 4.44
N TYR A 70 7.53 -13.71 4.85
CA TYR A 70 6.35 -13.02 5.37
C TYR A 70 6.54 -12.45 6.76
N VAL A 71 7.36 -13.10 7.61
CA VAL A 71 7.80 -12.51 8.88
C VAL A 71 8.56 -11.20 8.62
N ALA A 72 9.55 -11.20 7.74
CA ALA A 72 10.29 -9.98 7.41
C ALA A 72 9.38 -8.88 6.84
N THR A 73 8.41 -9.26 6.01
CA THR A 73 7.42 -8.32 5.45
C THR A 73 6.57 -7.68 6.56
N PHE A 74 6.08 -8.47 7.52
CA PHE A 74 5.30 -7.96 8.64
C PHE A 74 6.14 -7.15 9.63
N GLU A 75 7.43 -7.45 9.80
CA GLU A 75 8.35 -6.64 10.61
C GLU A 75 8.60 -5.27 9.97
N VAL A 76 8.75 -5.20 8.64
CA VAL A 76 8.81 -3.92 7.92
C VAL A 76 7.50 -3.14 8.06
N LEU A 77 6.35 -3.82 7.92
CA LEU A 77 5.04 -3.20 8.13
C LEU A 77 4.91 -2.64 9.56
N GLN A 78 5.33 -3.40 10.57
CA GLN A 78 5.33 -2.96 11.96
C GLN A 78 6.14 -1.68 12.15
N ALA A 79 7.38 -1.66 11.66
CA ALA A 79 8.25 -0.49 11.74
C ALA A 79 7.64 0.73 11.02
N SER A 80 7.03 0.51 9.84
CA SER A 80 6.36 1.56 9.07
C SER A 80 5.15 2.13 9.81
N VAL A 81 4.29 1.27 10.36
CA VAL A 81 3.14 1.66 11.16
C VAL A 81 3.58 2.44 12.41
N PHE A 82 4.59 1.95 13.13
CA PHE A 82 5.00 2.55 14.41
C PHE A 82 5.69 3.90 14.23
N SER A 83 6.37 4.11 13.09
CA SER A 83 6.98 5.39 12.72
C SER A 83 6.00 6.39 12.12
N SER A 84 4.96 5.92 11.43
CA SER A 84 4.03 6.80 10.68
C SER A 84 2.78 7.20 11.48
N ILE A 85 2.37 6.39 12.47
CA ILE A 85 1.17 6.67 13.27
C ILE A 85 1.53 7.56 14.46
N GLY A 86 1.56 8.88 14.23
CA GLY A 86 1.86 9.88 15.26
C GLY A 86 0.63 10.40 16.03
N SER A 87 -0.54 10.45 15.40
CA SER A 87 -1.72 11.23 15.86
C SER A 87 -2.97 10.39 16.16
N VAL A 88 -2.80 9.11 16.50
CA VAL A 88 -3.91 8.21 16.85
C VAL A 88 -4.05 8.12 18.37
N ASP A 89 -5.29 7.99 18.85
CA ASP A 89 -5.56 7.77 20.28
C ASP A 89 -4.81 6.54 20.82
N ARG A 90 -4.33 6.63 22.06
CA ARG A 90 -3.43 5.65 22.68
C ARG A 90 -4.02 4.23 22.69
N ALA A 91 -5.34 4.11 22.87
CA ALA A 91 -6.03 2.82 22.87
C ALA A 91 -6.05 2.19 21.46
N HIS A 92 -6.37 2.97 20.44
CA HIS A 92 -6.43 2.47 19.06
C HIS A 92 -5.05 2.13 18.50
N ARG A 93 -4.03 2.90 18.87
CA ARG A 93 -2.63 2.56 18.58
C ARG A 93 -2.28 1.20 19.19
N ARG A 94 -2.59 0.99 20.47
CA ARG A 94 -2.35 -0.29 21.15
C ARG A 94 -3.06 -1.45 20.45
N ASP A 95 -4.30 -1.27 20.00
CA ASP A 95 -5.04 -2.31 19.26
C ASP A 95 -4.33 -2.69 17.94
N ILE A 96 -3.76 -1.72 17.23
CA ILE A 96 -2.96 -1.96 16.01
C ILE A 96 -1.68 -2.72 16.38
N GLU A 97 -0.96 -2.26 17.40
CA GLU A 97 0.30 -2.86 17.86
C GLU A 97 0.10 -4.33 18.26
N GLU A 98 -0.88 -4.60 19.15
CA GLU A 98 -1.23 -5.95 19.60
C GLU A 98 -1.65 -6.87 18.44
N HIS A 99 -2.38 -6.33 17.45
CA HIS A 99 -2.81 -7.11 16.30
C HIS A 99 -1.64 -7.46 15.38
N ILE A 100 -0.68 -6.55 15.15
CA ILE A 100 0.53 -6.84 14.37
C ILE A 100 1.38 -7.91 15.08
N GLU A 101 1.59 -7.79 16.39
CA GLU A 101 2.35 -8.78 17.18
C GLU A 101 1.70 -10.16 17.15
N ARG A 102 0.37 -10.23 17.30
CA ARG A 102 -0.39 -11.46 17.20
C ARG A 102 -0.28 -12.09 15.81
N SER A 103 -0.35 -11.26 14.76
CA SER A 103 -0.21 -11.71 13.37
C SER A 103 1.17 -12.31 13.12
N LEU A 104 2.24 -11.66 13.60
CA LEU A 104 3.60 -12.18 13.53
C LEU A 104 3.74 -13.52 14.24
N LYS A 105 3.15 -13.65 15.45
CA LYS A 105 3.14 -14.91 16.19
C LYS A 105 2.46 -16.02 15.39
N TRP A 106 1.27 -15.77 14.81
CA TRP A 106 0.55 -16.75 14.00
C TRP A 106 1.33 -17.17 12.75
N ILE A 107 1.97 -16.23 12.05
CA ILE A 107 2.80 -16.55 10.89
C ILE A 107 4.00 -17.41 11.32
N ARG A 108 4.63 -17.12 12.47
CA ARG A 108 5.76 -17.89 13.03
C ARG A 108 5.38 -19.28 13.52
N GLU A 109 4.16 -19.47 14.02
CA GLU A 109 3.66 -20.75 14.54
C GLU A 109 2.97 -21.61 13.47
N ALA A 110 2.63 -21.04 12.31
CA ALA A 110 1.99 -21.78 11.23
C ALA A 110 2.82 -22.99 10.77
N GLU A 111 2.14 -24.13 10.60
CA GLU A 111 2.73 -25.43 10.23
C GLU A 111 2.54 -25.80 8.75
N THR A 112 1.66 -25.09 8.04
CA THR A 112 1.39 -25.32 6.61
C THR A 112 1.34 -24.01 5.84
N LYS A 113 1.57 -24.07 4.52
CA LYS A 113 1.42 -22.90 3.62
C LYS A 113 0.01 -22.30 3.74
N ASP A 114 -1.02 -23.13 3.82
CA ASP A 114 -2.41 -22.66 3.97
C ASP A 114 -2.64 -21.92 5.30
N LYS A 115 -2.04 -22.40 6.39
CA LYS A 115 -2.08 -21.70 7.69
C LYS A 115 -1.37 -20.35 7.62
N ILE A 116 -0.23 -20.26 6.92
CA ILE A 116 0.46 -18.98 6.67
C ILE A 116 -0.46 -18.06 5.86
N HIS A 117 -1.05 -18.55 4.77
CA HIS A 117 -1.92 -17.78 3.91
C HIS A 117 -3.17 -17.27 4.64
N GLY A 118 -3.84 -18.15 5.39
CA GLY A 118 -4.98 -17.77 6.23
C GLY A 118 -4.61 -16.73 7.29
N ALA A 119 -3.46 -16.89 7.95
CA ALA A 119 -2.95 -15.89 8.88
C ALA A 119 -2.73 -14.54 8.18
N LEU A 120 -2.11 -14.51 7.00
CA LEU A 120 -1.88 -13.29 6.23
C LEU A 120 -3.19 -12.59 5.86
N VAL A 121 -4.13 -13.30 5.24
CA VAL A 121 -5.40 -12.72 4.78
C VAL A 121 -6.19 -12.13 5.95
N VAL A 122 -6.36 -12.90 7.04
CA VAL A 122 -7.08 -12.44 8.24
C VAL A 122 -6.38 -11.22 8.85
N SER A 123 -5.05 -11.28 8.96
CA SER A 123 -4.25 -10.23 9.58
C SER A 123 -4.33 -8.94 8.79
N LEU A 124 -4.13 -9.01 7.47
CA LEU A 124 -4.14 -7.86 6.57
C LEU A 124 -5.54 -7.24 6.50
N PHE A 125 -6.59 -8.04 6.36
CA PHE A 125 -7.96 -7.53 6.31
C PHE A 125 -8.27 -6.77 7.60
N LYS A 126 -7.97 -7.36 8.77
CA LYS A 126 -8.20 -6.70 10.07
C LYS A 126 -7.32 -5.46 10.24
N LEU A 127 -6.06 -5.48 9.80
CA LEU A 127 -5.19 -4.31 9.79
C LEU A 127 -5.76 -3.20 8.92
N THR A 128 -6.32 -3.52 7.75
CA THR A 128 -6.97 -2.51 6.91
C THR A 128 -8.08 -1.82 7.68
N PHE A 129 -8.94 -2.55 8.39
CA PHE A 129 -10.00 -1.93 9.22
C PHE A 129 -9.45 -1.13 10.40
N LEU A 130 -8.42 -1.63 11.08
CA LEU A 130 -7.80 -0.90 12.19
C LEU A 130 -7.13 0.39 11.67
N LEU A 131 -6.43 0.36 10.55
CA LEU A 131 -5.85 1.54 9.91
C LEU A 131 -6.93 2.45 9.31
N LEU A 132 -8.10 1.93 8.94
CA LEU A 132 -9.31 2.70 8.60
C LEU A 132 -9.86 3.49 9.78
N GLY A 133 -9.67 3.00 10.99
CA GLY A 133 -10.20 3.58 12.21
C GLY A 133 -11.61 3.07 12.52
N ARG A 134 -12.20 3.54 13.63
CA ARG A 134 -13.60 3.25 13.95
C ARG A 134 -14.53 3.87 12.91
N LEU A 135 -15.27 3.05 12.18
CA LEU A 135 -16.58 3.45 11.66
C LEU A 135 -17.42 3.85 12.88
N PRO A 136 -17.93 5.09 12.98
CA PRO A 136 -18.71 5.46 14.14
C PRO A 136 -19.96 4.60 14.21
N TYR A 137 -20.31 4.26 15.44
CA TYR A 137 -21.63 3.77 15.79
C TYR A 137 -22.70 4.52 15.00
N ALA A 138 -23.59 3.75 14.39
CA ALA A 138 -24.66 4.23 13.55
C ALA A 138 -25.62 5.15 14.34
N GLU A 139 -25.34 6.45 14.36
CA GLU A 139 -26.38 7.44 14.68
C GLU A 139 -27.31 7.51 13.47
N LYS A 140 -28.58 7.10 13.67
CA LYS A 140 -29.62 7.15 12.64
C LYS A 140 -29.71 8.57 12.04
N GLY A 141 -29.59 8.67 10.71
CA GLY A 141 -30.01 9.87 9.95
C GLY A 141 -28.91 10.70 9.31
N LYS A 142 -27.61 10.39 9.50
CA LYS A 142 -26.53 11.09 8.78
C LYS A 142 -25.92 10.20 7.69
N ARG A 143 -26.14 10.57 6.42
CA ARG A 143 -25.38 10.00 5.29
C ARG A 143 -23.94 10.47 5.44
N ARG A 144 -23.01 9.57 5.71
CA ARG A 144 -21.60 9.90 5.90
C ARG A 144 -20.77 9.05 4.95
N ASP A 145 -19.98 9.74 4.14
CA ASP A 145 -18.93 9.16 3.30
C ASP A 145 -17.76 8.75 4.20
N LEU A 146 -16.96 7.74 3.81
CA LEU A 146 -15.73 7.32 4.49
C LEU A 146 -14.75 8.48 4.70
N ALA A 147 -14.83 9.51 3.87
CA ALA A 147 -14.10 10.78 3.98
C ALA A 147 -14.45 11.58 5.27
N THR A 148 -15.63 11.37 5.86
CA THR A 148 -16.12 12.13 7.03
C THR A 148 -15.35 11.82 8.33
N PHE A 149 -14.59 10.71 8.36
CA PHE A 149 -14.01 10.15 9.59
C PHE A 149 -12.50 9.96 9.53
N ARG A 150 -11.88 10.41 8.44
CA ARG A 150 -10.43 10.41 8.26
C ARG A 150 -10.00 11.80 7.85
N THR A 151 -9.55 12.58 8.81
CA THR A 151 -8.40 13.45 8.54
C THR A 151 -7.17 12.55 8.60
N LEU A 152 -6.87 11.86 7.50
CA LEU A 152 -5.50 11.44 7.24
C LEU A 152 -4.72 12.74 7.08
N THR A 153 -4.21 13.27 8.19
CA THR A 153 -3.29 14.39 8.13
C THR A 153 -1.98 13.81 7.63
N TYR A 154 -1.77 13.82 6.31
CA TYR A 154 -0.47 13.56 5.73
C TYR A 154 0.45 14.68 6.21
N SER A 155 1.17 14.47 7.31
CA SER A 155 2.26 15.34 7.70
C SER A 155 3.42 15.04 6.76
N GLN A 156 3.46 15.74 5.63
CA GLN A 156 4.63 15.71 4.77
C GLN A 156 5.80 16.29 5.58
N THR A 157 6.85 15.49 5.76
CA THR A 157 8.06 16.00 6.41
C THR A 157 8.73 17.03 5.51
N ASP A 158 9.48 17.98 6.09
CA ASP A 158 10.22 18.96 5.28
C ASP A 158 11.22 18.29 4.33
N GLU A 159 11.70 17.09 4.67
CA GLU A 159 12.50 16.26 3.76
C GLU A 159 11.70 15.81 2.54
N GLN A 160 10.52 15.22 2.73
CA GLN A 160 9.66 14.80 1.63
C GLN A 160 9.21 15.99 0.77
N LEU A 161 8.88 17.12 1.40
CA LEU A 161 8.51 18.34 0.70
C LEU A 161 9.70 18.90 -0.09
N SER A 162 10.91 18.91 0.50
CA SER A 162 12.13 19.32 -0.18
C SER A 162 12.37 18.50 -1.46
N TRP A 163 12.20 17.18 -1.42
CA TRP A 163 12.39 16.33 -2.60
C TRP A 163 11.38 16.63 -3.70
N LEU A 164 10.10 16.82 -3.36
CA LEU A 164 9.06 17.16 -4.35
C LEU A 164 9.32 18.53 -4.97
N LEU A 165 9.57 19.54 -4.15
CA LEU A 165 9.84 20.90 -4.62
C LEU A 165 11.11 20.92 -5.48
N GLN A 166 12.18 20.23 -5.07
CA GLN A 166 13.41 20.17 -5.84
C GLN A 166 13.17 19.54 -7.22
N GLY A 167 12.49 18.40 -7.26
CA GLY A 167 12.15 17.75 -8.53
C GLY A 167 11.21 18.59 -9.40
N PHE A 168 10.33 19.41 -8.80
CA PHE A 168 9.45 20.30 -9.55
C PHE A 168 10.21 21.51 -10.13
N VAL A 169 10.96 22.22 -9.29
CA VAL A 169 11.74 23.40 -9.71
C VAL A 169 12.76 23.01 -10.78
N GLN A 170 13.47 21.89 -10.62
CA GLN A 170 14.43 21.44 -11.63
C GLN A 170 13.74 21.06 -12.95
N ARG A 171 12.61 20.34 -12.92
CA ARG A 171 11.88 20.00 -14.16
C ARG A 171 11.33 21.22 -14.90
N ASN A 172 11.00 22.26 -14.15
CA ASN A 172 10.44 23.51 -14.67
C ASN A 172 11.45 24.67 -14.57
N ALA A 173 12.75 24.40 -14.63
CA ALA A 173 13.80 25.39 -14.34
C ALA A 173 13.67 26.65 -15.21
N VAL A 174 13.38 26.47 -16.51
CA VAL A 174 13.17 27.56 -17.47
C VAL A 174 11.96 28.42 -17.11
N GLU A 175 10.86 27.81 -16.65
CA GLU A 175 9.66 28.54 -16.20
C GLU A 175 9.94 29.37 -14.93
N HIS A 176 10.89 28.92 -14.12
CA HIS A 176 11.34 29.63 -12.91
C HIS A 176 12.46 30.64 -13.19
N GLY A 177 12.76 30.93 -14.47
CA GLY A 177 13.73 31.93 -14.88
C GLY A 177 15.19 31.47 -14.87
N PHE A 178 15.44 30.17 -14.70
CA PHE A 178 16.78 29.58 -14.79
C PHE A 178 17.11 29.15 -16.21
N GLN A 179 18.40 29.15 -16.55
CA GLN A 179 18.83 28.62 -17.86
C GLN A 179 18.68 27.10 -17.94
N ASP A 180 19.00 26.40 -16.86
CA ASP A 180 18.92 24.96 -16.74
C ASP A 180 18.83 24.52 -15.26
N VAL A 181 18.89 23.21 -15.03
CA VAL A 181 18.85 22.62 -13.68
C VAL A 181 20.08 22.96 -12.83
N PHE A 182 21.24 23.20 -13.45
CA PHE A 182 22.47 23.51 -12.74
C PHE A 182 22.45 24.96 -12.23
N ASP A 183 21.90 25.87 -13.03
CA ASP A 183 21.66 27.26 -12.65
C ASP A 183 20.72 27.35 -11.44
N ALA A 184 19.63 26.57 -11.45
CA ALA A 184 18.72 26.46 -10.30
C ALA A 184 19.42 25.95 -9.03
N ASP A 185 20.24 24.89 -9.15
CA ASP A 185 21.01 24.34 -8.02
C ASP A 185 22.10 25.31 -7.52
N TYR A 186 22.69 26.08 -8.43
CA TYR A 186 23.69 27.09 -8.11
C TYR A 186 23.07 28.30 -7.40
N ALA A 187 21.90 28.76 -7.83
CA ALA A 187 21.14 29.81 -7.16
C ALA A 187 20.78 29.42 -5.72
N PHE A 188 20.36 28.18 -5.49
CA PHE A 188 20.15 27.66 -4.13
C PHE A 188 21.45 27.63 -3.31
N LEU A 189 22.57 27.23 -3.92
CA LEU A 189 23.87 27.26 -3.25
C LEU A 189 24.28 28.67 -2.82
N LEU A 190 24.05 29.69 -3.66
CA LEU A 190 24.33 31.08 -3.30
C LEU A 190 23.44 31.54 -2.15
N TRP A 191 22.13 31.27 -2.24
CA TRP A 191 21.18 31.63 -1.20
C TRP A 191 21.51 31.00 0.16
N THR A 192 21.92 29.72 0.19
CA THR A 192 22.32 29.05 1.44
C THR A 192 23.57 29.67 2.06
N LYS A 193 24.54 30.12 1.26
CA LYS A 193 25.72 30.85 1.74
C LYS A 193 25.34 32.19 2.36
N GLU A 194 24.48 32.97 1.68
CA GLU A 194 24.01 34.27 2.16
C GLU A 194 23.26 34.15 3.49
N ASN A 195 22.42 33.12 3.62
CA ASN A 195 21.59 32.86 4.80
C ASN A 195 22.30 32.02 5.87
N LYS A 196 23.60 31.73 5.70
CA LYS A 196 24.41 30.91 6.63
C LYS A 196 23.78 29.55 6.96
N ARG A 197 23.10 28.93 5.98
CA ARG A 197 22.48 27.60 6.08
C ARG A 197 23.41 26.55 5.47
N GLN A 198 23.28 25.31 5.94
CA GLN A 198 23.96 24.17 5.29
C GLN A 198 23.16 23.73 4.07
N ARG A 199 23.83 23.43 2.94
CA ARG A 199 23.18 22.94 1.72
C ARG A 199 22.43 21.61 1.93
N SER A 200 22.92 20.77 2.83
CA SER A 200 22.29 19.48 3.16
C SER A 200 21.04 19.61 4.04
N ASP A 201 20.76 20.79 4.59
CA ASP A 201 19.56 21.03 5.38
C ASP A 201 18.33 21.10 4.47
N ARG A 202 17.45 20.11 4.58
CA ARG A 202 16.23 20.01 3.77
C ARG A 202 15.24 21.13 4.07
N THR A 203 15.21 21.63 5.30
CA THR A 203 14.34 22.74 5.68
C THR A 203 14.77 24.03 4.96
N ALA A 204 16.07 24.20 4.70
CA ALA A 204 16.59 25.35 3.97
C ALA A 204 16.12 25.37 2.51
N TYR A 205 15.97 24.22 1.86
CA TYR A 205 15.43 24.17 0.49
C TYR A 205 13.95 24.54 0.44
N VAL A 206 13.15 24.02 1.38
CA VAL A 206 11.73 24.36 1.50
C VAL A 206 11.56 25.88 1.74
N GLU A 207 12.39 26.44 2.62
CA GLU A 207 12.39 27.88 2.91
C GLU A 207 12.82 28.73 1.70
N TRP A 208 13.85 28.29 0.97
CA TRP A 208 14.28 28.94 -0.25
C TRP A 208 13.14 29.01 -1.28
N VAL A 209 12.50 27.88 -1.57
CA VAL A 209 11.37 27.85 -2.53
C VAL A 209 10.19 28.69 -2.02
N ARG A 210 9.88 28.65 -0.73
CA ARG A 210 8.82 29.50 -0.14
C ARG A 210 9.10 30.99 -0.32
N THR A 211 10.37 31.41 -0.28
CA THR A 211 10.74 32.83 -0.42
C THR A 211 10.87 33.28 -1.88
N GLN A 212 11.46 32.45 -2.74
CA GLN A 212 11.73 32.81 -4.14
C GLN A 212 10.58 32.47 -5.08
N PHE A 213 9.84 31.40 -4.79
CA PHE A 213 8.77 30.86 -5.64
C PHE A 213 7.51 30.56 -4.81
N PRO A 214 6.88 31.59 -4.21
CA PRO A 214 5.74 31.40 -3.32
C PRO A 214 4.55 30.73 -4.00
N GLU A 215 4.33 31.00 -5.30
CA GLU A 215 3.28 30.34 -6.09
C GLU A 215 3.53 28.85 -6.25
N THR A 216 4.77 28.46 -6.58
CA THR A 216 5.19 27.06 -6.64
C THR A 216 5.05 26.38 -5.27
N TYR A 217 5.44 27.06 -4.19
CA TYR A 217 5.27 26.52 -2.83
C TYR A 217 3.80 26.27 -2.48
N ALA A 218 2.90 27.18 -2.88
CA ALA A 218 1.47 27.07 -2.62
C ALA A 218 0.81 25.85 -3.32
N LEU A 219 1.38 25.34 -4.42
CA LEU A 219 0.87 24.12 -5.08
C LEU A 219 1.06 22.85 -4.24
N PHE A 220 1.95 22.88 -3.25
CA PHE A 220 2.29 21.72 -2.41
C PHE A 220 1.82 21.89 -0.95
N ARG A 221 0.93 22.85 -0.66
CA ARG A 221 0.36 23.14 0.66
C ARG A 221 -1.16 23.23 0.62
#